data_AF-A0A8T1VBT7-F1
#
_entry.id   AF-A0A8T1VBT7-F1
#
_cell.length_a   1.000
_cell.length_b   1.000
_cell.length_c   1.000
_cell.angle_alpha   90.00
_cell.angle_beta   90.00
_cell.angle_gamma   90.00
#
_symmetry.space_group_name_H-M   'P 1'
#
loop_
_entity.id
_entity.type
_entity.pdbx_description
1 polymer ?
#
loop_
_entity_poly.entity_id
_entity_poly.type
_entity_poly.pdbx_seq_one_letter_code
_entity_poly.pdbx_strand_id
1 'polypeptide(L)'
;MPRHARGKCTGLVSPPLKAAKSTSVCEYCNKEFTTRGIPLHQKKCAKKRTHDKAADKKTRAYKFCILNEAIHEEILTFLSNQTLTKMQMITGDRYRQCEPELAVYCCKCEDDNPAIQCGLCRECESKGYWGSHLRPVTKRVAKDKYGVREKDFTAISFHGGQRYDRITLENYMIKTCGSKMEWVRCLVRRDITKKRALTTRKRKQEELDALLMSLAPGFAPYVWAIGFKETDKDLLEQCSRRFIALTVKVEERGLQLLASSDVCKEFITAGIGTIEGVLRSTEHDLK
;
A
#
# COMPACT_ATOMS: atom_id res chain seq x y z
N MET A 1 76.78 -62.09 -29.49
CA MET A 1 77.67 -61.69 -30.61
C MET A 1 78.01 -62.97 -31.37
N PRO A 2 77.97 -63.07 -32.72
CA PRO A 2 78.02 -62.04 -33.78
C PRO A 2 76.67 -61.93 -34.55
N ARG A 3 76.24 -60.86 -35.24
CA ARG A 3 76.80 -59.83 -36.14
C ARG A 3 77.02 -60.24 -37.62
N HIS A 4 76.28 -59.52 -38.50
CA HIS A 4 76.51 -59.22 -39.94
C HIS A 4 76.13 -60.33 -40.96
N ALA A 5 75.59 -60.07 -42.16
CA ALA A 5 75.13 -58.86 -42.84
C ALA A 5 74.28 -59.20 -44.10
N ARG A 6 73.38 -58.27 -44.44
CA ARG A 6 72.89 -57.83 -45.78
C ARG A 6 72.84 -58.82 -46.96
N GLY A 7 71.62 -59.09 -47.42
CA GLY A 7 71.27 -59.26 -48.83
C GLY A 7 70.12 -58.31 -49.19
N LYS A 8 70.32 -57.48 -50.21
CA LYS A 8 69.50 -56.34 -50.64
C LYS A 8 68.65 -56.78 -51.83
N CYS A 9 67.32 -56.64 -51.79
CA CYS A 9 66.49 -56.57 -52.98
C CYS A 9 65.31 -55.61 -52.75
N THR A 10 65.14 -54.77 -53.75
CA THR A 10 64.28 -53.61 -53.90
C THR A 10 62.80 -53.96 -53.97
N GLY A 11 61.96 -53.14 -53.33
CA GLY A 11 60.50 -53.22 -53.43
C GLY A 11 59.83 -52.06 -52.70
N LEU A 12 59.74 -50.92 -53.37
CA LEU A 12 58.91 -49.77 -52.99
C LEU A 12 57.44 -50.18 -52.99
N VAL A 13 56.79 -50.34 -51.83
CA VAL A 13 55.35 -50.13 -51.68
C VAL A 13 55.04 -49.64 -50.27
N SER A 14 54.75 -48.35 -50.13
CA SER A 14 54.18 -47.75 -48.92
C SER A 14 52.74 -48.25 -48.71
N PRO A 15 52.31 -48.62 -47.48
CA PRO A 15 50.90 -48.91 -47.21
C PRO A 15 50.06 -47.60 -47.22
N PRO A 16 48.82 -47.63 -47.71
CA PRO A 16 48.05 -46.43 -48.03
C PRO A 16 47.52 -45.69 -46.80
N LEU A 17 47.47 -44.36 -46.91
CA LEU A 17 46.79 -43.46 -45.99
C LEU A 17 45.37 -43.96 -45.68
N LYS A 18 45.06 -44.11 -44.38
CA LYS A 18 43.71 -44.43 -43.91
C LYS A 18 42.76 -43.30 -44.36
N ALA A 19 41.88 -43.61 -45.31
CA ALA A 19 40.83 -42.70 -45.77
C ALA A 19 40.03 -42.15 -44.59
N ALA A 20 39.93 -40.82 -44.51
CA ALA A 20 39.07 -40.16 -43.55
C ALA A 20 37.63 -40.65 -43.73
N LYS A 21 37.00 -41.14 -42.65
CA LYS A 21 35.60 -41.57 -42.68
C LYS A 21 34.77 -40.37 -43.09
N SER A 22 34.03 -40.46 -44.20
CA SER A 22 33.12 -39.41 -44.61
C SER A 22 32.12 -39.13 -43.47
N THR A 23 32.00 -37.85 -43.12
CA THR A 23 31.02 -37.34 -42.16
C THR A 23 30.01 -36.46 -42.89
N SER A 24 28.83 -36.34 -42.33
CA SER A 24 27.74 -35.54 -42.86
C SER A 24 27.01 -34.88 -41.67
N VAL A 25 26.38 -33.74 -41.90
CA VAL A 25 25.76 -32.93 -40.86
C VAL A 25 24.26 -33.24 -40.78
N CYS A 26 23.74 -33.43 -39.56
CA CYS A 26 22.30 -33.62 -39.37
C CYS A 26 21.52 -32.34 -39.62
N GLU A 27 20.61 -32.35 -40.59
CA GLU A 27 19.73 -31.23 -40.96
C GLU A 27 18.86 -30.68 -39.81
N TYR A 28 18.69 -31.44 -38.72
CA TYR A 28 17.81 -31.05 -37.60
C TYR A 28 18.53 -30.50 -36.38
N CYS A 29 19.80 -30.85 -36.17
CA CYS A 29 20.55 -30.43 -34.98
C CYS A 29 21.97 -29.94 -35.29
N ASN A 30 22.35 -29.90 -36.56
CA ASN A 30 23.63 -29.42 -37.09
C ASN A 30 24.88 -30.09 -36.48
N LYS A 31 24.73 -31.31 -35.94
CA LYS A 31 25.84 -32.13 -35.45
C LYS A 31 26.38 -33.04 -36.54
N GLU A 32 27.69 -33.25 -36.54
CA GLU A 32 28.38 -34.13 -37.48
C GLU A 32 28.31 -35.59 -37.06
N PHE A 33 27.97 -36.45 -38.02
CA PHE A 33 27.93 -37.90 -37.84
C PHE A 33 28.63 -38.58 -39.01
N THR A 34 29.19 -39.77 -38.78
CA THR A 34 29.68 -40.62 -39.90
C THR A 34 28.54 -40.87 -40.90
N THR A 35 28.84 -40.95 -42.20
CA THR A 35 27.84 -41.17 -43.26
C THR A 35 26.99 -42.44 -43.02
N ARG A 36 27.54 -43.45 -42.35
CA ARG A 36 26.78 -44.66 -41.96
C ARG A 36 25.80 -44.42 -40.80
N GLY A 37 26.12 -43.50 -39.88
CA GLY A 37 25.33 -43.22 -38.68
C GLY A 37 24.24 -42.16 -38.89
N ILE A 38 24.33 -41.34 -39.95
CA ILE A 38 23.43 -40.21 -40.15
C ILE A 38 21.96 -40.59 -40.38
N PRO A 39 21.60 -41.65 -41.14
CA PRO A 39 20.20 -41.97 -41.38
C PRO A 39 19.47 -42.43 -40.10
N LEU A 40 20.20 -43.13 -39.21
CA LEU A 40 19.66 -43.60 -37.94
C LEU A 40 19.46 -42.42 -36.96
N HIS A 41 20.42 -41.49 -36.94
CA HIS A 41 20.33 -40.28 -36.14
C HIS A 41 19.21 -39.36 -36.63
N GLN A 42 19.09 -39.10 -37.93
CA GLN A 42 18.05 -38.24 -38.50
C GLN A 42 16.64 -38.73 -38.13
N LYS A 43 16.38 -40.04 -38.23
CA LYS A 43 15.09 -40.63 -37.80
C LYS A 43 14.81 -40.40 -36.31
N LYS A 44 15.81 -40.56 -35.44
CA LYS A 44 15.66 -40.31 -33.99
C LYS A 44 15.51 -38.82 -33.68
N CYS A 45 16.26 -37.97 -34.37
CA CYS A 45 16.23 -36.52 -34.18
C CYS A 45 14.90 -35.91 -34.65
N ALA A 46 14.34 -36.40 -35.76
CA ALA A 46 13.01 -36.02 -36.23
C ALA A 46 11.93 -36.41 -35.22
N LYS A 47 11.95 -37.65 -34.70
CA LYS A 47 11.01 -38.11 -33.66
C LYS A 47 11.11 -37.29 -32.36
N LYS A 48 12.34 -36.95 -31.95
CA LYS A 48 12.58 -36.09 -30.79
C LYS A 48 11.99 -34.69 -31.03
N ARG A 49 12.22 -34.07 -32.18
CA ARG A 49 11.60 -32.77 -32.51
C ARG A 49 10.07 -32.82 -32.58
N THR A 50 9.47 -33.89 -33.07
CA THR A 50 8.00 -34.02 -33.05
C THR A 50 7.48 -34.17 -31.63
N HIS A 51 8.20 -34.88 -30.76
CA HIS A 51 7.86 -35.00 -29.34
C HIS A 51 8.06 -33.68 -28.60
N ASP A 52 9.19 -32.98 -28.83
CA ASP A 52 9.48 -31.68 -28.24
C ASP A 52 8.47 -30.62 -28.72
N LYS A 53 8.11 -30.60 -30.02
CA LYS A 53 7.02 -29.74 -30.52
C LYS A 53 5.65 -30.08 -29.94
N ALA A 54 5.37 -31.36 -29.66
CA ALA A 54 4.14 -31.79 -28.99
C ALA A 54 4.15 -31.46 -27.48
N ALA A 55 5.32 -31.46 -26.85
CA ALA A 55 5.53 -31.05 -25.47
C ALA A 55 5.46 -29.53 -25.32
N ASP A 56 6.03 -28.75 -26.26
CA ASP A 56 5.95 -27.30 -26.31
C ASP A 56 4.52 -26.81 -26.66
N LYS A 57 3.76 -27.58 -27.46
CA LYS A 57 2.31 -27.34 -27.67
C LYS A 57 1.45 -27.73 -26.46
N LYS A 58 1.97 -28.57 -25.56
CA LYS A 58 1.45 -28.70 -24.19
C LYS A 58 2.10 -27.64 -23.32
N THR A 59 1.83 -26.37 -23.60
CA THR A 59 1.74 -25.38 -22.52
C THR A 59 0.97 -26.07 -21.40
N ARG A 60 1.62 -26.30 -20.25
CA ARG A 60 0.97 -26.79 -19.04
C ARG A 60 -0.11 -25.78 -18.71
N ALA A 61 -1.33 -25.99 -19.22
CA ALA A 61 -2.51 -25.34 -18.71
C ALA A 61 -2.58 -25.77 -17.24
N TYR A 62 -2.17 -24.88 -16.35
CA TYR A 62 -2.34 -25.06 -14.92
C TYR A 62 -3.85 -25.10 -14.70
N LYS A 63 -4.41 -26.31 -14.61
CA LYS A 63 -5.83 -26.49 -14.34
C LYS A 63 -6.02 -26.28 -12.84
N PHE A 64 -6.39 -25.07 -12.44
CA PHE A 64 -6.83 -24.84 -11.07
C PHE A 64 -8.01 -25.78 -10.78
N CYS A 65 -7.85 -26.68 -9.81
CA CYS A 65 -8.94 -27.50 -9.33
C CYS A 65 -9.81 -26.65 -8.41
N ILE A 66 -10.88 -26.10 -8.94
CA ILE A 66 -11.93 -25.49 -8.13
C ILE A 66 -12.65 -26.64 -7.41
N LEU A 67 -12.38 -26.78 -6.12
CA LEU A 67 -13.02 -27.82 -5.28
C LEU A 67 -14.44 -27.42 -4.87
N ASN A 68 -14.76 -26.12 -4.91
CA ASN A 68 -16.06 -25.57 -4.55
C ASN A 68 -16.35 -24.33 -5.39
N GLU A 69 -17.32 -24.44 -6.30
CA GLU A 69 -17.72 -23.38 -7.23
C GLU A 69 -18.29 -22.14 -6.51
N ALA A 70 -19.03 -22.33 -5.42
CA ALA A 70 -19.61 -21.21 -4.68
C ALA A 70 -18.54 -20.35 -4.00
N ILE A 71 -17.51 -20.98 -3.44
CA ILE A 71 -16.37 -20.27 -2.84
C ILE A 71 -15.55 -19.59 -3.93
N HIS A 72 -15.38 -20.22 -5.08
CA HIS A 72 -14.65 -19.64 -6.19
C HIS A 72 -15.32 -18.37 -6.72
N GLU A 73 -16.63 -18.42 -7.00
CA GLU A 73 -17.39 -17.24 -7.44
C GLU A 73 -17.31 -16.10 -6.40
N GLU A 74 -17.48 -16.43 -5.11
CA GLU A 74 -17.34 -15.46 -4.02
C GLU A 74 -15.93 -14.82 -4.00
N ILE A 75 -14.87 -15.62 -4.15
CA ILE A 75 -13.49 -15.10 -4.28
C ILE A 75 -13.38 -14.15 -5.48
N LEU A 76 -13.92 -14.53 -6.63
CA LEU A 76 -13.84 -13.72 -7.85
C LEU A 76 -14.50 -12.33 -7.63
N THR A 77 -15.55 -12.22 -6.81
CA THR A 77 -16.22 -10.93 -6.53
C THR A 77 -15.33 -9.92 -5.79
N PHE A 78 -14.36 -10.39 -5.00
CA PHE A 78 -13.42 -9.53 -4.26
C PHE A 78 -12.19 -9.14 -5.08
N LEU A 79 -12.00 -9.75 -6.26
CA LEU A 79 -10.84 -9.46 -7.11
C LEU A 79 -11.07 -8.19 -7.92
N SER A 80 -10.01 -7.38 -8.06
CA SER A 80 -10.06 -6.22 -8.95
C SER A 80 -10.14 -6.66 -10.41
N ASN A 81 -10.68 -5.79 -11.28
CA ASN A 81 -10.72 -6.03 -12.72
C ASN A 81 -9.33 -6.40 -13.28
N GLN A 82 -8.28 -5.70 -12.84
CA GLN A 82 -6.89 -5.98 -13.22
C GLN A 82 -6.45 -7.42 -12.85
N THR A 83 -6.88 -7.93 -11.69
CA THR A 83 -6.53 -9.28 -11.23
C THR A 83 -7.30 -10.33 -12.03
N LEU A 84 -8.58 -10.08 -12.30
CA LEU A 84 -9.43 -10.98 -13.10
C LEU A 84 -8.95 -11.08 -14.55
N THR A 85 -8.52 -9.98 -15.16
CA THR A 85 -7.96 -10.01 -16.53
C THR A 85 -6.71 -10.87 -16.61
N LYS A 86 -5.86 -10.84 -15.58
CA LYS A 86 -4.65 -11.67 -15.51
C LYS A 86 -4.96 -13.14 -15.28
N MET A 87 -5.90 -13.46 -14.38
CA MET A 87 -6.38 -14.83 -14.22
C MET A 87 -6.90 -15.37 -15.55
N GLN A 88 -7.71 -14.59 -16.27
CA GLN A 88 -8.25 -14.95 -17.58
C GLN A 88 -7.15 -15.20 -18.64
N MET A 89 -6.06 -14.44 -18.63
CA MET A 89 -4.91 -14.69 -19.52
C MET A 89 -4.14 -15.96 -19.17
N ILE A 90 -4.00 -16.28 -17.87
CA ILE A 90 -3.24 -17.45 -17.39
C ILE A 90 -4.05 -18.74 -17.55
N THR A 91 -5.32 -18.72 -17.17
CA THR A 91 -6.19 -19.90 -17.20
C THR A 91 -6.85 -20.10 -18.57
N GLY A 92 -7.02 -19.02 -19.33
CA GLY A 92 -7.81 -19.00 -20.57
C GLY A 92 -9.32 -18.95 -20.33
N ASP A 93 -9.76 -18.90 -19.07
CA ASP A 93 -11.19 -18.85 -18.70
C ASP A 93 -11.76 -17.44 -18.91
N ARG A 94 -13.06 -17.36 -19.23
CA ARG A 94 -13.77 -16.08 -19.34
C ARG A 94 -14.50 -15.75 -18.05
N TYR A 95 -13.99 -14.77 -17.30
CA TYR A 95 -14.67 -14.27 -16.09
C TYR A 95 -15.65 -13.15 -16.47
N ARG A 96 -16.93 -13.28 -16.10
CA ARG A 96 -18.00 -12.37 -16.55
C ARG A 96 -17.82 -10.91 -16.12
N GLN A 97 -17.22 -10.69 -14.95
CA GLN A 97 -16.96 -9.34 -14.42
C GLN A 97 -15.59 -8.78 -14.81
N CYS A 98 -14.88 -9.47 -15.72
CA CYS A 98 -13.63 -9.01 -16.28
C CYS A 98 -13.92 -8.10 -17.48
N GLU A 99 -13.40 -6.88 -17.44
CA GLU A 99 -13.41 -5.89 -18.52
C GLU A 99 -11.96 -5.64 -18.96
N PRO A 100 -11.38 -6.50 -19.83
CA PRO A 100 -9.95 -6.45 -20.17
C PRO A 100 -9.49 -5.10 -20.76
N GLU A 101 -10.41 -4.41 -21.43
CA GLU A 101 -10.17 -3.11 -22.06
C GLU A 101 -9.96 -1.98 -21.04
N LEU A 102 -10.47 -2.15 -19.82
CA LEU A 102 -10.32 -1.19 -18.72
C LEU A 102 -9.12 -1.51 -17.81
N ALA A 103 -8.43 -2.63 -18.04
CA ALA A 103 -7.22 -2.97 -17.31
C ALA A 103 -6.06 -2.08 -17.81
N VAL A 104 -5.67 -1.09 -17.00
CA VAL A 104 -4.52 -0.23 -17.32
C VAL A 104 -3.22 -1.00 -17.08
N TYR A 105 -2.57 -1.42 -18.17
CA TYR A 105 -1.25 -2.06 -18.15
C TYR A 105 -0.15 -0.99 -18.09
N CYS A 106 0.89 -1.21 -17.29
CA CYS A 106 2.12 -0.40 -17.38
C CYS A 106 2.88 -0.75 -18.67
N CYS A 107 3.40 0.29 -19.33
CA CYS A 107 3.68 0.30 -20.76
C CYS A 107 4.74 -0.68 -21.31
N LYS A 108 5.53 -1.41 -20.50
CA LYS A 108 6.55 -2.36 -21.01
C LYS A 108 6.94 -3.55 -20.10
N CYS A 109 6.53 -3.56 -18.82
CA CYS A 109 7.03 -4.53 -17.83
C CYS A 109 6.07 -5.71 -17.59
N GLU A 110 4.82 -5.65 -18.07
CA GLU A 110 3.72 -6.57 -17.69
C GLU A 110 3.49 -6.69 -16.16
N ASP A 111 4.09 -5.79 -15.38
CA ASP A 111 4.32 -6.01 -13.96
C ASP A 111 3.14 -5.55 -13.08
N ASP A 112 2.93 -6.30 -11.98
CA ASP A 112 1.71 -6.43 -11.17
C ASP A 112 1.31 -5.22 -10.29
N ASN A 113 1.91 -4.03 -10.48
CA ASN A 113 1.59 -2.92 -9.58
C ASN A 113 0.43 -2.06 -10.13
N PRO A 114 -0.64 -1.81 -9.35
CA PRO A 114 -1.69 -0.87 -9.75
C PRO A 114 -1.04 0.47 -10.08
N ALA A 115 -1.45 1.09 -11.19
CA ALA A 115 -0.89 2.36 -11.66
C ALA A 115 -0.88 3.38 -10.52
N ILE A 116 0.29 3.63 -9.93
CA ILE A 116 0.33 4.34 -8.66
C ILE A 116 0.29 5.86 -8.87
N GLN A 117 0.75 6.32 -10.04
CA GLN A 117 0.50 7.63 -10.64
C GLN A 117 0.99 7.61 -12.11
N CYS A 118 0.29 8.24 -13.05
CA CYS A 118 0.69 8.35 -14.47
C CYS A 118 0.84 7.03 -15.27
N GLY A 119 0.23 5.93 -14.83
CA GLY A 119 0.21 4.67 -15.61
C GLY A 119 1.49 3.82 -15.56
N LEU A 120 2.39 4.05 -14.59
CA LEU A 120 3.68 3.35 -14.49
C LEU A 120 3.76 2.36 -13.30
N CYS A 121 4.42 1.22 -13.53
CA CYS A 121 4.84 0.22 -12.55
C CYS A 121 6.08 0.74 -11.79
N ARG A 122 6.32 0.23 -10.57
CA ARG A 122 7.45 0.64 -9.71
C ARG A 122 8.82 0.49 -10.40
N GLU A 123 8.98 -0.55 -11.22
CA GLU A 123 10.21 -0.77 -11.96
C GLU A 123 10.39 0.24 -13.10
N CYS A 124 9.33 0.56 -13.84
CA CYS A 124 9.33 1.62 -14.85
C CYS A 124 9.53 3.02 -14.24
N GLU A 125 8.96 3.28 -13.06
CA GLU A 125 9.19 4.50 -12.28
C GLU A 125 10.68 4.62 -11.89
N SER A 126 11.28 3.51 -11.42
CA SER A 126 12.69 3.48 -11.01
C SER A 126 13.69 3.64 -12.17
N LYS A 127 13.28 3.30 -13.40
CA LYS A 127 14.10 3.36 -14.63
C LYS A 127 13.86 4.64 -15.46
N GLY A 128 13.06 5.58 -14.96
CA GLY A 128 12.53 6.72 -15.71
C GLY A 128 13.57 7.64 -16.36
N TYR A 129 13.74 7.49 -17.68
CA TYR A 129 14.38 8.41 -18.64
C TYR A 129 13.60 9.73 -18.88
N TRP A 130 12.62 10.08 -18.03
CA TRP A 130 11.82 11.31 -18.16
C TRP A 130 11.86 12.07 -16.84
N GLY A 131 12.90 12.90 -16.70
CA GLY A 131 13.30 13.63 -15.48
C GLY A 131 12.35 14.71 -14.97
N SER A 132 11.03 14.50 -15.00
CA SER A 132 10.06 15.51 -14.53
C SER A 132 8.83 14.97 -13.78
N HIS A 133 8.66 13.65 -13.63
CA HIS A 133 7.42 13.07 -13.07
C HIS A 133 7.52 12.34 -11.72
N LEU A 134 8.71 12.24 -11.11
CA LEU A 134 8.83 11.85 -9.70
C LEU A 134 8.42 13.04 -8.83
N ARG A 135 7.11 13.25 -8.60
CA ARG A 135 6.68 14.26 -7.64
C ARG A 135 7.05 13.78 -6.24
N PRO A 136 7.97 14.46 -5.55
CA PRO A 136 8.32 14.06 -4.20
C PRO A 136 7.11 14.16 -3.28
N VAL A 137 7.01 13.21 -2.37
CA VAL A 137 5.95 13.13 -1.38
C VAL A 137 6.25 14.10 -0.23
N THR A 138 5.24 14.85 0.22
CA THR A 138 5.43 15.72 1.39
C THR A 138 5.53 14.90 2.67
N LYS A 139 6.19 15.45 3.70
CA LYS A 139 6.26 14.85 5.04
C LYS A 139 4.89 14.40 5.57
N ARG A 140 3.84 15.21 5.36
CA ARG A 140 2.46 14.88 5.77
C ARG A 140 1.95 13.61 5.08
N VAL A 141 2.11 13.52 3.75
CA VAL A 141 1.65 12.35 3.00
C VAL A 141 2.46 11.10 3.37
N ALA A 142 3.77 11.22 3.62
CA ALA A 142 4.60 10.13 4.13
C ALA A 142 4.08 9.58 5.48
N LYS A 143 3.70 10.46 6.41
CA LYS A 143 3.08 10.03 7.70
C LYS A 143 1.74 9.37 7.48
N ASP A 144 0.86 10.02 6.72
CA ASP A 144 -0.54 9.62 6.63
C ASP A 144 -0.72 8.36 5.79
N LYS A 145 -0.10 8.31 4.61
CA LYS A 145 -0.27 7.21 3.64
C LYS A 145 0.74 6.08 3.82
N TYR A 146 2.00 6.40 4.11
CA TYR A 146 3.07 5.40 4.21
C TYR A 146 3.30 4.92 5.66
N GLY A 147 2.82 5.66 6.66
CA GLY A 147 2.95 5.28 8.06
C GLY A 147 4.33 5.53 8.65
N VAL A 148 5.13 6.39 8.02
CA VAL A 148 6.45 6.80 8.54
C VAL A 148 6.27 7.51 9.87
N ARG A 149 7.04 7.11 10.89
CA ARG A 149 7.01 7.76 12.21
C ARG A 149 7.86 9.02 12.18
N GLU A 150 7.55 9.96 13.04
CA GLU A 150 8.26 11.26 13.09
C GLU A 150 9.78 11.09 13.25
N LYS A 151 10.20 10.18 14.12
CA LYS A 151 11.62 9.87 14.37
C LYS A 151 12.34 9.26 13.17
N ASP A 152 11.61 8.57 12.30
CA ASP A 152 12.18 7.82 11.19
C ASP A 152 12.60 8.75 10.03
N PHE A 153 12.08 9.98 9.97
CA PHE A 153 12.46 10.95 8.94
C PHE A 153 13.94 11.34 8.96
N THR A 154 14.62 11.18 10.10
CA THR A 154 16.07 11.41 10.21
C THR A 154 16.89 10.37 9.44
N ALA A 155 16.33 9.17 9.24
CA ALA A 155 16.99 8.04 8.58
C ALA A 155 16.63 7.93 7.09
N ILE A 156 15.78 8.82 6.57
CA ILE A 156 15.27 8.77 5.20
C ILE A 156 15.79 10.00 4.44
N SER A 157 16.51 9.76 3.35
CA SER A 157 16.99 10.82 2.46
C SER A 157 15.83 11.61 1.85
N PHE A 158 15.97 12.94 1.76
CA PHE A 158 14.97 13.84 1.19
C PHE A 158 15.60 14.89 0.27
N HIS A 159 14.82 15.38 -0.69
CA HIS A 159 15.14 16.56 -1.50
C HIS A 159 14.72 17.84 -0.78
N GLY A 160 15.32 18.98 -1.14
CA GLY A 160 15.03 20.29 -0.56
C GLY A 160 13.53 20.54 -0.31
N GLY A 161 13.21 21.08 0.87
CA GLY A 161 11.82 21.32 1.29
C GLY A 161 11.08 20.10 1.88
N GLN A 162 11.79 19.16 2.52
CA GLN A 162 11.21 17.96 3.16
C GLN A 162 10.33 17.13 2.21
N ARG A 163 10.88 16.92 1.02
CA ARG A 163 10.25 16.25 -0.11
C ARG A 163 10.92 14.89 -0.30
N TYR A 164 10.17 13.82 -0.11
CA TYR A 164 10.70 12.47 -0.04
C TYR A 164 10.46 11.74 -1.35
N ASP A 165 11.49 11.08 -1.86
CA ASP A 165 11.33 10.16 -2.98
C ASP A 165 10.49 8.96 -2.55
N ARG A 166 9.53 8.59 -3.41
CA ARG A 166 8.56 7.55 -3.11
C ARG A 166 9.22 6.18 -2.98
N ILE A 167 10.10 5.84 -3.92
CA ILE A 167 10.77 4.53 -3.95
C ILE A 167 11.61 4.37 -2.68
N THR A 168 12.31 5.43 -2.29
CA THR A 168 13.09 5.51 -1.05
C THR A 168 12.22 5.28 0.18
N LEU A 169 11.05 5.90 0.26
CA LEU A 169 10.09 5.68 1.35
C LEU A 169 9.60 4.23 1.42
N GLU A 170 9.18 3.67 0.28
CA GLU A 170 8.68 2.29 0.23
C GLU A 170 9.77 1.28 0.60
N ASN A 171 10.99 1.48 0.09
CA ASN A 171 12.14 0.65 0.44
C ASN A 171 12.45 0.70 1.93
N TYR A 172 12.42 1.90 2.52
CA TYR A 172 12.62 2.08 3.96
C TYR A 172 11.53 1.36 4.76
N MET A 173 10.26 1.50 4.38
CA MET A 173 9.14 0.85 5.08
C MET A 173 9.20 -0.66 4.98
N ILE A 174 9.52 -1.21 3.79
CA ILE A 174 9.69 -2.67 3.61
C ILE A 174 10.85 -3.17 4.46
N LYS A 175 11.99 -2.46 4.48
CA LYS A 175 13.14 -2.82 5.33
C LYS A 175 12.78 -2.78 6.82
N THR A 176 12.04 -1.76 7.25
CA THR A 176 11.69 -1.55 8.66
C THR A 176 10.62 -2.55 9.13
N CYS A 177 9.66 -2.89 8.28
CA CYS A 177 8.60 -3.85 8.60
C CYS A 177 8.97 -5.30 8.22
N GLY A 178 10.09 -5.53 7.55
CA GLY A 178 10.58 -6.85 7.10
C GLY A 178 9.96 -7.34 5.78
N SER A 179 8.74 -6.93 5.44
CA SER A 179 8.12 -7.25 4.15
C SER A 179 7.03 -6.24 3.77
N LYS A 180 6.62 -6.25 2.48
CA LYS A 180 5.49 -5.45 2.00
C LYS A 180 4.17 -5.84 2.69
N MET A 181 3.93 -7.14 2.91
CA MET A 181 2.73 -7.61 3.61
C MET A 181 2.71 -7.18 5.08
N GLU A 182 3.84 -7.26 5.77
CA GLU A 182 3.91 -6.85 7.17
C GLU A 182 3.78 -5.32 7.32
N TRP A 183 4.29 -4.56 6.35
CA TRP A 183 4.04 -3.12 6.28
C TRP A 183 2.54 -2.80 6.13
N VAL A 184 1.82 -3.48 5.24
CA VAL A 184 0.36 -3.32 5.10
C VAL A 184 -0.36 -3.67 6.39
N ARG A 185 0.01 -4.77 7.07
CA ARG A 185 -0.56 -5.12 8.39
C ARG A 185 -0.31 -4.03 9.43
N CYS A 186 0.87 -3.40 9.43
CA CYS A 186 1.15 -2.26 10.30
C CYS A 186 0.21 -1.08 10.04
N LEU A 187 -0.05 -0.75 8.76
CA LEU A 187 -0.97 0.32 8.38
C LEU A 187 -2.40 0.02 8.85
N VAL A 188 -2.88 -1.21 8.64
CA VAL A 188 -4.22 -1.63 9.08
C VAL A 188 -4.35 -1.54 10.59
N ARG A 189 -3.39 -2.06 11.36
CA ARG A 189 -3.39 -1.97 12.84
C ARG A 189 -3.44 -0.53 13.34
N ARG A 190 -2.65 0.36 12.72
CA ARG A 190 -2.66 1.79 13.01
C ARG A 190 -4.02 2.41 12.73
N ASP A 191 -4.63 2.11 11.60
CA ASP A 191 -5.91 2.70 11.19
C ASP A 191 -7.06 2.20 12.08
N ILE A 192 -7.06 0.93 12.47
CA ILE A 192 -7.98 0.39 13.49
C ILE A 192 -7.82 1.15 14.80
N THR A 193 -6.58 1.36 15.26
CA THR A 193 -6.30 2.09 16.51
C THR A 193 -6.80 3.53 16.43
N LYS A 194 -6.53 4.23 15.32
CA LYS A 194 -7.03 5.60 15.07
C LYS A 194 -8.55 5.65 15.09
N LYS A 195 -9.23 4.71 14.41
CA LYS A 195 -10.70 4.62 14.41
C LYS A 195 -11.25 4.42 15.82
N ARG A 196 -10.70 3.46 16.58
CA ARG A 196 -11.12 3.21 17.97
C ARG A 196 -10.94 4.45 18.86
N ALA A 197 -9.81 5.14 18.75
CA ALA A 197 -9.55 6.36 19.49
C ALA A 197 -10.54 7.48 19.12
N LEU A 198 -10.84 7.64 17.82
CA LEU A 198 -11.82 8.61 17.34
C LEU A 198 -13.23 8.28 17.86
N THR A 199 -13.66 7.03 17.78
CA THR A 199 -14.96 6.59 18.31
C THR A 199 -15.06 6.84 19.82
N THR A 200 -14.00 6.56 20.57
CA THR A 200 -13.97 6.81 22.02
C THR A 200 -14.08 8.30 22.34
N ARG A 201 -13.36 9.16 21.60
CA ARG A 201 -13.47 10.62 21.76
C ARG A 201 -14.85 11.13 21.42
N LYS A 202 -15.44 10.64 20.33
CA LYS A 202 -16.80 11.00 19.92
C LYS A 202 -17.81 10.62 20.99
N ARG A 203 -17.73 9.40 21.53
CA ARG A 203 -18.60 8.94 22.61
C ARG A 203 -18.48 9.82 23.87
N LYS A 204 -17.24 10.14 24.28
CA LYS A 204 -17.01 11.04 25.43
C LYS A 204 -17.57 12.45 25.20
N GLN A 205 -17.48 12.96 23.97
CA GLN A 205 -18.07 14.25 23.62
C GLN A 205 -19.59 14.19 23.70
N GLU A 206 -20.22 13.15 23.15
CA GLU A 206 -21.66 12.94 23.22
C GLU A 206 -22.15 12.79 24.67
N GLU A 207 -21.41 12.06 25.52
CA GLU A 207 -21.67 11.92 26.96
C GLU A 207 -21.59 13.28 27.68
N LEU A 208 -20.58 14.10 27.37
CA LEU A 208 -20.42 15.45 27.93
C LEU A 208 -21.53 16.40 27.45
N ASP A 209 -21.86 16.37 26.16
CA ASP A 209 -22.92 17.20 25.58
C ASP A 209 -24.28 16.83 26.20
N ALA A 210 -24.56 15.53 26.38
CA ALA A 210 -25.76 15.06 27.05
C ALA A 210 -25.81 15.50 28.53
N LEU A 211 -24.68 15.44 29.24
CA LEU A 211 -24.58 15.95 30.61
C LEU A 211 -24.90 17.45 30.64
N LEU A 212 -24.26 18.27 29.80
CA LEU A 212 -24.49 19.71 29.74
C LEU A 212 -25.95 20.05 29.43
N MET A 213 -26.58 19.32 28.51
CA MET A 213 -27.99 19.50 28.14
C MET A 213 -28.95 19.05 29.25
N SER A 214 -28.53 18.17 30.17
CA SER A 214 -29.32 17.76 31.34
C SER A 214 -29.24 18.74 32.52
N LEU A 215 -28.29 19.66 32.50
CA LEU A 215 -28.13 20.71 33.51
C LEU A 215 -29.15 21.85 33.28
N ALA A 216 -28.94 22.99 33.93
CA ALA A 216 -29.83 24.14 33.85
C ALA A 216 -30.15 24.54 32.39
N PRO A 217 -31.42 24.86 32.06
CA PRO A 217 -31.78 25.38 30.74
C PRO A 217 -30.92 26.60 30.36
N GLY A 218 -30.41 26.62 29.13
CA GLY A 218 -29.54 27.70 28.64
C GLY A 218 -28.07 27.63 29.09
N PHE A 219 -27.73 26.76 30.05
CA PHE A 219 -26.34 26.61 30.50
C PHE A 219 -25.42 26.00 29.45
N ALA A 220 -25.86 24.94 28.74
CA ALA A 220 -25.07 24.32 27.67
C ALA A 220 -24.72 25.32 26.54
N PRO A 221 -25.69 26.08 25.97
CA PRO A 221 -25.38 27.16 25.03
C PRO A 221 -24.38 28.19 25.57
N TYR A 222 -24.51 28.58 26.84
CA TYR A 222 -23.60 29.53 27.48
C TYR A 222 -22.17 28.97 27.57
N VAL A 223 -22.00 27.74 28.05
CA VAL A 223 -20.70 27.05 28.16
C VAL A 223 -20.02 26.93 26.79
N TRP A 224 -20.77 26.58 25.75
CA TRP A 224 -20.25 26.53 24.38
C TRP A 224 -19.80 27.90 23.88
N ALA A 225 -20.58 28.95 24.14
CA ALA A 225 -20.27 30.32 23.72
C ALA A 225 -18.97 30.86 24.37
N ILE A 226 -18.74 30.56 25.65
CA ILE A 226 -17.52 30.99 26.37
C ILE A 226 -16.30 30.10 26.10
N GLY A 227 -16.47 29.01 25.35
CA GLY A 227 -15.40 28.06 25.03
C GLY A 227 -14.83 27.33 26.25
N PHE A 228 -15.64 27.10 27.29
CA PHE A 228 -15.20 26.45 28.53
C PHE A 228 -15.09 24.93 28.33
N LYS A 229 -13.93 24.36 28.71
CA LYS A 229 -13.54 22.97 28.38
C LYS A 229 -13.47 22.05 29.60
N GLU A 230 -14.24 22.34 30.63
CA GLU A 230 -14.30 21.48 31.81
C GLU A 230 -15.02 20.17 31.48
N THR A 231 -14.53 19.08 32.07
CA THR A 231 -15.07 17.73 31.89
C THR A 231 -15.44 17.06 33.20
N ASP A 232 -15.02 17.64 34.34
CA ASP A 232 -15.40 17.18 35.66
C ASP A 232 -16.88 17.45 35.93
N LYS A 233 -17.61 16.38 36.27
CA LYS A 233 -19.06 16.44 36.45
C LYS A 233 -19.47 17.31 37.64
N ASP A 234 -18.78 17.19 38.76
CA ASP A 234 -19.13 17.89 40.00
C ASP A 234 -18.88 19.40 39.85
N LEU A 235 -17.79 19.76 39.16
CA LEU A 235 -17.52 21.15 38.80
C LEU A 235 -18.57 21.72 37.84
N LEU A 236 -19.00 20.95 36.83
CA LEU A 236 -20.05 21.38 35.90
C LEU A 236 -21.39 21.59 36.61
N GLU A 237 -21.75 20.73 37.55
CA GLU A 237 -22.94 20.91 38.39
C GLU A 237 -22.84 22.19 39.24
N GLN A 238 -21.69 22.46 39.85
CA GLN A 238 -21.47 23.69 40.61
C GLN A 238 -21.53 24.93 39.71
N CYS A 239 -20.97 24.87 38.50
CA CYS A 239 -21.06 25.95 37.52
C CYS A 239 -22.52 26.19 37.11
N SER A 240 -23.29 25.12 36.89
CA SER A 240 -24.71 25.21 36.56
C SER A 240 -25.54 25.86 37.67
N ARG A 241 -25.25 25.55 38.94
CA ARG A 241 -25.90 26.21 40.09
C ARG A 241 -25.59 27.71 40.14
N ARG A 242 -24.32 28.09 39.92
CA ARG A 242 -23.89 29.49 39.86
C ARG A 242 -24.52 30.23 38.68
N PHE A 243 -24.63 29.57 37.54
CA PHE A 243 -25.33 30.08 36.36
C PHE A 243 -26.78 30.41 36.67
N ILE A 244 -27.56 29.48 37.26
CA ILE A 244 -28.94 29.75 37.65
C ILE A 244 -29.02 30.96 38.60
N ALA A 245 -28.19 30.96 39.66
CA ALA A 245 -28.23 32.01 40.68
C ALA A 245 -27.94 33.40 40.09
N LEU A 246 -27.00 33.49 39.15
CA LEU A 246 -26.70 34.74 38.46
C LEU A 246 -27.81 35.11 37.47
N THR A 247 -28.28 34.18 36.64
CA THR A 247 -29.33 34.42 35.64
C THR A 247 -30.60 34.99 36.27
N VAL A 248 -31.09 34.39 37.36
CA VAL A 248 -32.28 34.89 38.08
C VAL A 248 -32.08 36.35 38.52
N LYS A 249 -30.91 36.68 39.05
CA LYS A 249 -30.60 38.02 39.57
C LYS A 249 -30.39 39.06 38.48
N VAL A 250 -29.87 38.64 37.32
CA VAL A 250 -29.73 39.47 36.12
C VAL A 250 -31.12 39.76 35.51
N GLU A 251 -31.99 38.75 35.43
CA GLU A 251 -33.36 38.87 34.93
C GLU A 251 -34.25 39.74 35.85
N GLU A 252 -34.10 39.65 37.17
CA GLU A 252 -34.75 40.55 38.14
C GLU A 252 -34.44 42.03 37.87
N ARG A 253 -33.30 42.34 37.26
CA ARG A 253 -32.91 43.70 36.85
C ARG A 253 -33.25 44.04 35.39
N GLY A 254 -33.95 43.16 34.68
CA GLY A 254 -34.31 43.33 33.28
C GLY A 254 -33.13 43.24 32.31
N LEU A 255 -32.00 42.66 32.74
CA LEU A 255 -30.80 42.46 31.94
C LEU A 255 -30.77 41.04 31.37
N GLN A 256 -29.87 40.80 30.41
CA GLN A 256 -29.60 39.47 29.87
C GLN A 256 -28.17 39.03 30.20
N LEU A 257 -27.99 37.75 30.49
CA LEU A 257 -26.67 37.18 30.74
C LEU A 257 -25.86 37.10 29.45
N LEU A 258 -24.79 37.88 29.36
CA LEU A 258 -23.92 37.93 28.19
C LEU A 258 -22.72 36.98 28.34
N ALA A 259 -22.51 36.11 27.34
CA ALA A 259 -21.34 35.25 27.25
C ALA A 259 -20.03 36.02 27.01
N SER A 260 -20.11 37.26 26.55
CA SER A 260 -18.96 38.14 26.34
C SER A 260 -18.45 38.83 27.61
N SER A 261 -19.19 38.76 28.73
CA SER A 261 -18.77 39.36 29.99
C SER A 261 -17.79 38.45 30.72
N ASP A 262 -16.53 38.88 30.83
CA ASP A 262 -15.49 38.16 31.56
C ASP A 262 -15.84 38.01 33.04
N VAL A 263 -16.49 39.01 33.64
CA VAL A 263 -16.90 38.99 35.05
C VAL A 263 -17.98 37.92 35.30
N CYS A 264 -18.97 37.81 34.41
CA CYS A 264 -19.97 36.75 34.47
C CYS A 264 -19.34 35.36 34.28
N LYS A 265 -18.42 35.25 33.32
CA LYS A 265 -17.70 34.01 33.01
C LYS A 265 -16.88 33.54 34.20
N GLU A 266 -16.11 34.42 34.85
CA GLU A 266 -15.28 34.09 36.01
C GLU A 266 -16.13 33.68 37.22
N PHE A 267 -17.25 34.36 37.47
CA PHE A 267 -18.18 33.95 38.52
C PHE A 267 -18.74 32.55 38.26
N ILE A 268 -19.26 32.30 37.06
CA ILE A 268 -19.91 31.03 36.71
C ILE A 268 -18.92 29.87 36.69
N THR A 269 -17.71 30.07 36.15
CA THR A 269 -16.70 29.00 35.99
C THR A 269 -15.84 28.83 37.24
N ALA A 270 -15.27 29.90 37.77
CA ALA A 270 -14.30 29.87 38.87
C ALA A 270 -14.87 30.26 40.25
N GLY A 271 -16.04 30.91 40.30
CA GLY A 271 -16.72 31.24 41.56
C GLY A 271 -16.15 32.49 42.19
N ILE A 272 -15.49 33.32 41.38
CA ILE A 272 -14.80 34.52 41.81
C ILE A 272 -15.83 35.65 41.93
N GLY A 273 -15.86 36.31 43.08
CA GLY A 273 -16.72 37.44 43.36
C GLY A 273 -18.08 37.07 43.96
N THR A 274 -18.90 38.10 44.20
CA THR A 274 -20.28 37.98 44.68
C THR A 274 -21.26 38.40 43.59
N ILE A 275 -22.49 37.88 43.61
CA ILE A 275 -23.51 38.21 42.61
C ILE A 275 -23.70 39.73 42.47
N GLU A 276 -23.78 40.45 43.59
CA GLU A 276 -23.91 41.93 43.59
C GLU A 276 -22.67 42.66 43.02
N GLY A 277 -21.48 42.07 43.16
CA GLY A 277 -20.26 42.59 42.54
C GLY A 277 -20.28 42.44 41.02
N VAL A 278 -20.73 41.26 40.55
CA VAL A 278 -20.88 40.97 39.12
C VAL A 278 -21.92 41.89 38.49
N LEU A 279 -23.10 42.03 39.11
CA LEU A 279 -24.19 42.86 38.59
C LEU A 279 -23.79 44.33 38.42
N ARG A 280 -23.12 44.92 39.41
CA ARG A 280 -22.63 46.31 39.31
C ARG A 280 -21.64 46.51 38.17
N SER A 281 -20.82 45.50 37.89
CA SER A 281 -19.84 45.55 36.80
C SER A 281 -20.54 45.43 35.45
N THR A 282 -21.50 44.51 35.31
CA THR A 282 -22.29 44.36 34.07
C THR A 282 -23.18 45.56 33.76
N GLU A 283 -23.68 46.26 34.77
CA GLU A 283 -24.45 47.51 34.58
C GLU A 283 -23.58 48.66 34.08
N HIS A 284 -22.29 48.68 34.45
CA HIS A 284 -21.33 49.67 33.98
C HIS A 284 -20.93 49.42 32.52
N ASP A 285 -20.87 48.15 32.10
CA ASP A 285 -20.53 47.78 30.71
C ASP A 285 -21.67 48.04 29.70
N LEU A 286 -22.89 48.32 30.19
CA LEU A 286 -24.10 48.55 29.37
C LEU A 286 -24.56 50.02 29.35
N LYS A 287 -23.87 50.93 30.06
CA LYS A 287 -24.10 52.39 30.02
C LYS A 287 -23.04 53.09 29.18
#